data_AF-A0A917JKM6-F1
#
_entry.id   AF-A0A917JKM6-F1
#
_cell.length_a   1.000
_cell.length_b   1.000
_cell.length_c   1.000
_cell.angle_alpha   90.00
_cell.angle_beta   90.00
_cell.angle_gamma   90.00
#
_symmetry.space_group_name_H-M   'P 1'
#
loop_
_entity.id
_entity.type
_entity.pdbx_description
1 polymer ?
#
loop_
_entity_poly.entity_id
_entity_poly.type
_entity_poly.pdbx_seq_one_letter_code
_entity_poly.pdbx_strand_id
1 'polypeptide(L)'
;MAIHIAIMDENPITILTPLLDSKMQAEGLLLIHTHQQQAKVDAFLQLVREYKKTTQVWILPDTLSTDEIMRSLHVMAEQYQGTDFFYNASNGDRHVMLAATNISRSYGYGIFVLEPKRDEVSWLVPSDIAPMPIEDLIRLPTMLRLFDARLISSQRKQSLKPSVRNVGALWASNAQVHAKPLGSLNWLAMNSKQLVTPELSQSMLEDRKLQGFISDLEGLGYLQVIDNRLHFKDAEARFFANGGWLEEYVFSVVDLLRHEFSEIQDLAQGVTVKRRCATGDVENEIDVAFVANNKLHLIECKAKRIEAEDAKAVAYKLDALTDILGGSHARALVVSFRPLSDADVLRTKAQGIEVLAGEQLGQLKHHMRQWLSGC
;
A
#
# COMPACT_ATOMS: atom_id res chain seq x y z
N MET A 1 18.07 28.04 6.84
CA MET A 1 17.16 27.13 7.56
C MET A 1 15.84 27.19 6.79
N ALA A 2 15.67 26.30 5.82
CA ALA A 2 14.59 26.37 4.86
C ALA A 2 13.28 25.89 5.50
N ILE A 3 12.19 26.65 5.37
CA ILE A 3 10.86 26.22 5.79
C ILE A 3 10.00 26.03 4.54
N HIS A 4 9.32 24.89 4.46
CA HIS A 4 8.34 24.66 3.40
C HIS A 4 7.03 25.35 3.76
N ILE A 5 6.45 26.07 2.80
CA ILE A 5 5.06 26.53 2.86
C ILE A 5 4.23 25.54 2.04
N ALA A 6 3.12 25.06 2.58
CA ALA A 6 2.18 24.21 1.83
C ALA A 6 0.75 24.56 2.20
N ILE A 7 -0.20 24.17 1.33
CA ILE A 7 -1.64 24.31 1.59
C ILE A 7 -2.22 22.93 1.89
N MET A 8 -3.03 22.81 2.94
CA MET A 8 -3.65 21.53 3.30
C MET A 8 -4.76 21.14 2.31
N ASP A 9 -4.77 19.87 1.89
CA ASP A 9 -5.85 19.27 1.10
C ASP A 9 -6.05 17.77 1.43
N GLU A 10 -6.63 17.01 0.49
CA GLU A 10 -6.90 15.58 0.61
C GLU A 10 -5.69 14.65 0.36
N ASN A 11 -4.56 15.17 -0.14
CA ASN A 11 -3.37 14.38 -0.42
C ASN A 11 -2.14 14.92 0.32
N PRO A 12 -2.04 14.70 1.65
CA PRO A 12 -0.93 15.20 2.44
C PRO A 12 0.42 14.49 2.18
N ILE A 13 0.45 13.42 1.37
CA ILE A 13 1.71 12.75 0.96
C ILE A 13 2.62 13.77 0.29
N THR A 14 2.09 14.56 -0.64
CA THR A 14 2.89 15.51 -1.44
C THR A 14 3.40 16.70 -0.65
N ILE A 15 2.89 16.88 0.58
CA ILE A 15 3.42 17.83 1.57
C ILE A 15 4.54 17.15 2.38
N LEU A 16 4.31 15.93 2.85
CA LEU A 16 5.22 15.23 3.75
C LEU A 16 6.49 14.76 3.04
N THR A 17 6.41 14.13 1.87
CA THR A 17 7.57 13.48 1.27
C THR A 17 8.69 14.48 0.91
N PRO A 18 8.42 15.67 0.31
CA PRO A 18 9.48 16.65 0.07
C PRO A 18 9.99 17.29 1.37
N LEU A 19 9.17 17.34 2.43
CA LEU A 19 9.60 17.84 3.74
C LEU A 19 10.61 16.90 4.41
N LEU A 20 10.51 15.60 4.15
CA LEU A 20 11.41 14.58 4.71
C LEU A 20 12.69 14.38 3.88
N ASP A 21 12.65 14.68 2.59
CA ASP A 21 13.77 14.53 1.67
C ASP A 21 15.00 15.35 2.11
N SER A 22 16.16 14.69 2.15
CA SER A 22 17.42 15.26 2.62
C SER A 22 18.00 16.32 1.66
N LYS A 23 17.72 16.22 0.36
CA LYS A 23 18.16 17.18 -0.66
C LYS A 23 17.36 18.48 -0.61
N MET A 24 16.12 18.42 -0.11
CA MET A 24 15.27 19.61 0.09
C MET A 24 15.68 20.44 1.32
N GLN A 25 16.43 19.85 2.26
CA GLN A 25 17.00 20.53 3.44
C GLN A 25 15.98 21.32 4.30
N ALA A 26 14.71 20.93 4.27
CA ALA A 26 13.65 21.61 5.01
C ALA A 26 13.73 21.31 6.51
N GLU A 27 13.65 22.34 7.35
CA GLU A 27 13.66 22.21 8.81
C GLU A 27 12.26 22.28 9.43
N GLY A 28 11.29 22.75 8.66
CA GLY A 28 9.93 22.90 9.13
C GLY A 28 8.91 23.12 8.04
N LEU A 29 7.67 23.21 8.50
CA LEU A 29 6.48 23.40 7.69
C LEU A 29 5.66 24.57 8.24
N LEU A 30 5.33 25.54 7.39
CA LEU A 30 4.23 26.48 7.58
C LEU A 30 3.04 25.97 6.76
N LEU A 31 2.02 25.44 7.43
CA LEU A 31 0.85 24.87 6.77
C LEU A 31 -0.30 25.88 6.73
N ILE A 32 -0.73 26.20 5.52
CA ILE A 32 -1.86 27.07 5.23
C ILE A 32 -3.14 26.21 5.18
N HIS A 33 -4.20 26.63 5.87
CA HIS A 33 -5.47 25.91 5.87
C HIS A 33 -6.65 26.84 6.22
N THR A 34 -7.88 26.32 6.17
CA THR A 34 -9.08 27.02 6.65
C THR A 34 -9.52 26.50 8.03
N HIS A 35 -10.39 27.24 8.73
CA HIS A 35 -10.95 26.80 10.01
C HIS A 35 -11.65 25.43 9.94
N GLN A 36 -12.27 25.10 8.80
CA GLN A 36 -12.97 23.83 8.62
C GLN A 36 -12.03 22.62 8.64
N GLN A 37 -10.75 22.81 8.31
CA GLN A 37 -9.74 21.76 8.21
C GLN A 37 -8.97 21.52 9.53
N GLN A 38 -9.28 22.26 10.61
CA GLN A 38 -8.46 22.29 11.83
C GLN A 38 -8.16 20.89 12.41
N ALA A 39 -9.16 20.03 12.55
CA ALA A 39 -8.97 18.70 13.15
C ALA A 39 -8.00 17.83 12.32
N LYS A 40 -8.09 17.92 10.98
CA LYS A 40 -7.20 17.21 10.05
C LYS A 40 -5.77 17.76 10.11
N VAL A 41 -5.64 19.08 10.18
CA VAL A 41 -4.36 19.78 10.32
C VAL A 41 -3.66 19.38 11.62
N ASP A 42 -4.38 19.35 12.75
CA ASP A 42 -3.80 18.97 14.04
C ASP A 42 -3.22 17.55 14.00
N ALA A 43 -3.96 16.59 13.41
CA ALA A 43 -3.51 15.22 13.25
C ALA A 43 -2.28 15.10 12.32
N PHE A 44 -2.28 15.83 11.20
CA PHE A 44 -1.16 15.84 10.26
C PHE A 44 0.09 16.49 10.86
N LEU A 45 -0.04 17.63 11.55
CA LEU A 45 1.10 18.30 12.19
C LEU A 45 1.67 17.48 13.36
N GLN A 46 0.84 16.73 14.08
CA GLN A 46 1.33 15.76 15.06
C GLN A 46 2.24 14.73 14.40
N LEU A 47 1.83 14.18 13.24
CA LEU A 47 2.66 13.26 12.46
C LEU A 47 3.96 13.91 11.99
N VAL A 48 3.92 15.15 11.47
CA VAL A 48 5.10 15.89 11.02
C VAL A 48 6.13 16.08 12.15
N ARG A 49 5.68 16.39 13.37
CA ARG A 49 6.55 16.58 14.54
C ARG A 49 7.28 15.30 14.97
N GLU A 50 6.72 14.11 14.72
CA GLU A 50 7.39 12.84 15.00
C GLU A 50 8.67 12.67 14.15
N TYR A 51 8.73 13.32 12.99
CA TYR A 51 9.92 13.42 12.14
C TYR A 51 10.87 14.55 12.55
N LYS A 52 10.69 15.15 13.74
CA LYS A 52 11.50 16.24 14.29
C LYS A 52 11.53 17.50 13.42
N LYS A 53 10.50 17.72 12.60
CA LYS A 53 10.32 18.96 11.84
C LYS A 53 9.52 19.97 12.67
N THR A 54 9.89 21.23 12.57
CA THR A 54 9.12 22.32 13.20
C THR A 54 7.82 22.56 12.42
N THR A 55 6.76 23.00 13.11
CA THR A 55 5.44 23.19 12.49
C THR A 55 4.85 24.53 12.91
N GLN A 56 4.32 25.27 11.94
CA GLN A 56 3.58 26.50 12.11
C GLN A 56 2.32 26.45 11.25
N VAL A 57 1.33 27.28 11.55
CA VAL A 57 0.07 27.34 10.81
C VAL A 57 -0.26 28.76 10.40
N TRP A 58 -0.93 28.88 9.25
CA TRP A 58 -1.59 30.11 8.82
C TRP A 58 -3.03 29.81 8.44
N ILE A 59 -3.98 30.48 9.07
CA ILE A 59 -5.40 30.27 8.81
C ILE A 59 -5.88 31.31 7.81
N LEU A 60 -6.35 30.85 6.65
CA LEU A 60 -6.97 31.71 5.64
C LEU A 60 -8.42 32.05 6.02
N PRO A 61 -8.92 33.23 5.58
CA PRO A 61 -10.35 33.53 5.66
C PRO A 61 -11.16 32.52 4.83
N ASP A 62 -12.34 32.15 5.32
CA ASP A 62 -13.28 31.25 4.62
C ASP A 62 -14.04 32.04 3.54
N THR A 63 -13.38 32.27 2.41
CA THR A 63 -13.84 33.15 1.32
C THR A 63 -13.33 32.68 -0.03
N LEU A 64 -14.10 32.92 -1.10
CA LEU A 64 -13.67 32.72 -2.49
C LEU A 64 -13.04 34.00 -3.09
N SER A 65 -13.02 35.10 -2.34
CA SER A 65 -12.45 36.37 -2.79
C SER A 65 -10.92 36.27 -2.86
N THR A 66 -10.39 36.24 -4.09
CA THR A 66 -8.94 36.22 -4.32
C THR A 66 -8.24 37.42 -3.69
N ASP A 67 -8.90 38.57 -3.60
CA ASP A 67 -8.33 39.78 -3.00
C ASP A 67 -8.18 39.65 -1.48
N GLU A 68 -9.10 38.96 -0.81
CA GLU A 68 -9.01 38.67 0.63
C GLU A 68 -7.94 37.61 0.93
N ILE A 69 -7.89 36.57 0.11
CA ILE A 69 -6.85 35.52 0.18
C ILE A 69 -5.47 36.14 -0.02
N MET A 70 -5.28 36.92 -1.08
CA MET A 70 -4.00 37.60 -1.38
C MET A 70 -3.59 38.54 -0.25
N ARG A 71 -4.53 39.32 0.32
CA ARG A 71 -4.26 40.17 1.49
C ARG A 71 -3.79 39.36 2.70
N SER A 72 -4.46 38.25 3.02
CA SER A 72 -4.05 37.36 4.11
C SER A 72 -2.65 36.78 3.90
N LEU A 73 -2.36 36.29 2.70
CA LEU A 73 -1.05 35.73 2.33
C LEU A 73 0.06 36.80 2.31
N HIS A 74 -0.26 38.05 1.96
CA HIS A 74 0.68 39.16 2.05
C HIS A 74 1.06 39.42 3.52
N VAL A 75 0.07 39.52 4.42
CA VAL A 75 0.32 39.69 5.86
C VAL A 75 1.15 38.53 6.42
N MET A 76 0.88 37.30 5.99
CA MET A 76 1.70 36.14 6.35
C MET A 76 3.16 36.35 5.93
N ALA A 77 3.40 36.70 4.66
CA ALA A 77 4.75 36.88 4.13
C ALA A 77 5.51 38.04 4.82
N GLU A 78 4.82 39.12 5.18
CA GLU A 78 5.37 40.22 5.99
C GLU A 78 5.73 39.77 7.41
N GLN A 79 4.86 39.02 8.08
CA GLN A 79 5.09 38.53 9.44
C GLN A 79 6.35 37.65 9.53
N TYR A 80 6.65 36.91 8.47
CA TYR A 80 7.77 35.98 8.40
C TYR A 80 8.94 36.50 7.56
N GLN A 81 9.01 37.82 7.32
CA GLN A 81 10.06 38.43 6.51
C GLN A 81 11.47 38.05 7.01
N GLY A 82 12.35 37.70 6.07
CA GLY A 82 13.72 37.23 6.36
C GLY A 82 13.84 35.73 6.62
N THR A 83 12.72 35.00 6.67
CA THR A 83 12.73 33.53 6.66
C THR A 83 13.01 33.01 5.25
N ASP A 84 13.83 31.97 5.16
CA ASP A 84 14.11 31.28 3.90
C ASP A 84 13.00 30.28 3.60
N PHE A 85 12.09 30.66 2.69
CA PHE A 85 10.90 29.88 2.37
C PHE A 85 10.96 29.24 0.98
N PHE A 86 10.42 28.02 0.93
CA PHE A 86 10.09 27.33 -0.31
C PHE A 86 8.61 26.98 -0.32
N TYR A 87 7.89 27.46 -1.32
CA TYR A 87 6.49 27.15 -1.48
C TYR A 87 6.30 25.86 -2.28
N ASN A 88 5.72 24.86 -1.62
CA ASN A 88 5.22 23.64 -2.21
C ASN A 88 3.83 23.90 -2.81
N ALA A 89 3.79 24.06 -4.13
CA ALA A 89 2.59 24.31 -4.91
C ALA A 89 1.89 23.01 -5.39
N SER A 90 2.08 21.89 -4.69
CA SER A 90 1.46 20.61 -5.06
C SER A 90 0.00 20.48 -4.60
N ASN A 91 -0.41 21.28 -3.62
CA ASN A 91 -1.65 21.08 -2.87
C ASN A 91 -2.49 22.35 -2.77
N GLY A 92 -3.77 22.14 -2.47
CA GLY A 92 -4.75 23.20 -2.21
C GLY A 92 -5.60 23.58 -3.42
N ASP A 93 -6.70 24.28 -3.14
CA ASP A 93 -7.60 24.76 -4.19
C ASP A 93 -6.86 25.67 -5.15
N ARG A 94 -7.13 25.51 -6.46
CA ARG A 94 -6.38 26.20 -7.53
C ARG A 94 -6.30 27.71 -7.35
N HIS A 95 -7.37 28.36 -6.88
CA HIS A 95 -7.40 29.80 -6.69
C HIS A 95 -6.50 30.24 -5.53
N VAL A 96 -6.44 29.48 -4.43
CA VAL A 96 -5.52 29.71 -3.30
C VAL A 96 -4.08 29.41 -3.73
N MET A 97 -3.86 28.30 -4.43
CA MET A 97 -2.54 27.88 -4.90
C MET A 97 -1.92 28.93 -5.85
N LEU A 98 -2.70 29.47 -6.78
CA LEU A 98 -2.26 30.52 -7.70
C LEU A 98 -1.99 31.85 -6.95
N ALA A 99 -2.83 32.20 -5.98
CA ALA A 99 -2.60 33.35 -5.11
C ALA A 99 -1.28 33.23 -4.32
N ALA A 100 -1.06 32.08 -3.66
CA ALA A 100 0.18 31.78 -2.95
C ALA A 100 1.40 31.75 -3.87
N THR A 101 1.26 31.29 -5.11
CA THR A 101 2.33 31.35 -6.12
C THR A 101 2.71 32.79 -6.44
N ASN A 102 1.73 33.68 -6.62
CA ASN A 102 1.97 35.09 -6.92
C ASN A 102 2.64 35.83 -5.75
N ILE A 103 2.18 35.58 -4.53
CA ILE A 103 2.81 36.11 -3.31
C ILE A 103 4.24 35.58 -3.19
N SER A 104 4.44 34.27 -3.30
CA SER A 104 5.77 33.66 -3.20
C SER A 104 6.76 34.24 -4.21
N ARG A 105 6.34 34.47 -5.45
CA ARG A 105 7.16 35.16 -6.46
C ARG A 105 7.53 36.59 -6.05
N SER A 106 6.57 37.33 -5.52
CA SER A 106 6.76 38.74 -5.12
C SER A 106 7.76 38.89 -3.96
N TYR A 107 7.83 37.88 -3.07
CA TYR A 107 8.77 37.83 -1.95
C TYR A 107 10.06 37.06 -2.25
N GLY A 108 10.22 36.55 -3.48
CA GLY A 108 11.44 35.85 -3.90
C GLY A 108 11.61 34.44 -3.33
N TYR A 109 10.53 33.80 -2.88
CA TYR A 109 10.59 32.42 -2.38
C TYR A 109 10.83 31.44 -3.54
N GLY A 110 11.53 30.34 -3.26
CA GLY A 110 11.57 29.22 -4.18
C GLY A 110 10.19 28.57 -4.30
N ILE A 111 9.87 28.02 -5.46
CA ILE A 111 8.55 27.43 -5.72
C ILE A 111 8.75 26.11 -6.44
N PHE A 112 8.13 25.05 -5.94
CA PHE A 112 8.20 23.74 -6.55
C PHE A 112 6.86 23.00 -6.51
N VAL A 113 6.72 21.98 -7.34
CA VAL A 113 5.58 21.06 -7.39
C VAL A 113 6.12 19.64 -7.37
N LEU A 114 5.57 18.77 -6.54
CA LEU A 114 5.79 17.33 -6.62
C LEU A 114 4.83 16.75 -7.65
N GLU A 115 5.35 16.21 -8.74
CA GLU A 115 4.57 15.49 -9.73
C GLU A 115 4.34 14.06 -9.23
N PRO A 116 3.10 13.68 -8.89
CA PRO A 116 2.84 12.47 -8.11
C PRO A 116 2.96 11.17 -8.91
N LYS A 117 2.97 11.21 -10.26
CA LYS A 117 3.20 10.01 -11.07
C LYS A 117 4.67 9.60 -11.04
N ARG A 118 5.59 10.54 -11.22
CA ARG A 118 7.03 10.24 -11.21
C ARG A 118 7.66 10.33 -9.82
N ASP A 119 6.94 10.91 -8.86
CA ASP A 119 7.45 11.27 -7.54
C ASP A 119 8.70 12.17 -7.63
N GLU A 120 8.62 13.14 -8.55
CA GLU A 120 9.70 14.09 -8.84
C GLU A 120 9.28 15.51 -8.49
N VAL A 121 10.16 16.22 -7.80
CA VAL A 121 10.03 17.66 -7.60
C VAL A 121 10.43 18.39 -8.87
N SER A 122 9.50 19.18 -9.40
CA SER A 122 9.70 20.12 -10.49
C SER A 122 9.75 21.54 -9.93
N TRP A 123 10.85 22.25 -10.18
CA TRP A 123 11.01 23.63 -9.74
C TRP A 123 10.34 24.60 -10.72
N LEU A 124 9.45 25.44 -10.19
CA LEU A 124 8.88 26.58 -10.92
C LEU A 124 9.75 27.82 -10.76
N VAL A 125 10.37 27.96 -9.58
CA VAL A 125 11.33 29.02 -9.25
C VAL A 125 12.43 28.42 -8.36
N PRO A 126 13.69 28.38 -8.83
CA PRO A 126 14.16 28.77 -10.15
C PRO A 126 13.82 27.68 -11.22
N SER A 127 13.55 28.08 -12.46
CA SER A 127 13.00 27.18 -13.51
C SER A 127 14.06 26.34 -14.25
N ASP A 128 15.33 26.58 -13.99
CA ASP A 128 16.48 25.92 -14.62
C ASP A 128 16.97 24.68 -13.85
N ILE A 129 16.43 24.42 -12.65
CA ILE A 129 16.70 23.18 -11.91
C ILE A 129 15.92 22.03 -12.55
N ALA A 130 16.64 21.00 -12.99
CA ALA A 130 16.04 19.79 -13.54
C ALA A 130 15.17 19.07 -12.50
N PRO A 131 14.08 18.38 -12.91
CA PRO A 131 13.29 17.57 -12.00
C PRO A 131 14.15 16.55 -11.25
N MET A 132 13.83 16.34 -9.97
CA MET A 132 14.58 15.42 -9.11
C MET A 132 13.63 14.47 -8.37
N PRO A 133 13.97 13.17 -8.27
CA PRO A 133 13.18 12.22 -7.51
C PRO A 133 13.29 12.47 -6.01
N ILE A 134 12.19 12.27 -5.30
CA ILE A 134 12.09 12.31 -3.84
C ILE A 134 12.57 10.99 -3.22
N GLU A 135 13.16 11.06 -2.03
CA GLU A 135 13.54 9.89 -1.27
C GLU A 135 12.34 9.10 -0.71
N ASP A 136 12.44 7.77 -0.76
CA ASP A 136 11.43 6.83 -0.28
C ASP A 136 11.51 6.57 1.23
N LEU A 137 11.14 7.57 2.03
CA LEU A 137 11.36 7.56 3.49
C LEU A 137 10.14 7.14 4.32
N ILE A 138 8.93 7.27 3.79
CA ILE A 138 7.70 6.93 4.53
C ILE A 138 7.47 5.42 4.54
N ARG A 139 6.89 4.90 5.63
CA ARG A 139 6.57 3.48 5.83
C ARG A 139 5.06 3.27 5.94
N LEU A 140 4.59 2.01 5.93
CA LEU A 140 3.16 1.68 6.02
C LEU A 140 2.42 2.39 7.18
N PRO A 141 2.95 2.46 8.42
CA PRO A 141 2.24 3.14 9.51
C PRO A 141 2.03 4.63 9.24
N THR A 142 3.03 5.31 8.66
CA THR A 142 2.96 6.72 8.29
C THR A 142 1.99 6.92 7.13
N MET A 143 2.13 6.09 6.08
CA MET A 143 1.27 6.12 4.90
C MET A 143 -0.20 6.01 5.29
N LEU A 144 -0.56 5.02 6.10
CA LEU A 144 -1.94 4.82 6.54
C LEU A 144 -2.46 5.99 7.39
N ARG A 145 -1.61 6.58 8.25
CA ARG A 145 -1.99 7.73 9.09
C ARG A 145 -2.25 9.00 8.28
N LEU A 146 -1.65 9.15 7.10
CA LEU A 146 -1.93 10.26 6.19
C LEU A 146 -3.38 10.23 5.66
N PHE A 147 -4.02 9.05 5.67
CA PHE A 147 -5.40 8.83 5.23
C PHE A 147 -6.29 8.34 6.38
N ASP A 148 -6.07 8.85 7.59
CA ASP A 148 -6.89 8.58 8.78
C ASP A 148 -7.07 7.09 9.14
N ALA A 149 -6.12 6.25 8.73
CA ALA A 149 -6.03 4.85 9.07
C ALA A 149 -4.87 4.54 10.02
N ARG A 150 -4.99 3.45 10.77
CA ARG A 150 -3.95 2.97 11.68
C ARG A 150 -3.62 1.51 11.41
N LEU A 151 -2.34 1.20 11.34
CA LEU A 151 -1.85 -0.18 11.37
C LEU A 151 -2.04 -0.74 12.78
N ILE A 152 -2.83 -1.80 12.91
CA ILE A 152 -3.06 -2.49 14.19
C ILE A 152 -2.07 -3.64 14.35
N SER A 153 -1.97 -4.47 13.33
CA SER A 153 -1.08 -5.63 13.32
C SER A 153 -0.64 -5.96 11.90
N SER A 154 0.47 -6.69 11.82
CA SER A 154 0.93 -7.37 10.62
C SER A 154 1.40 -8.76 11.02
N GLN A 155 0.98 -9.79 10.32
CA GLN A 155 1.43 -11.15 10.58
C GLN A 155 2.94 -11.30 10.32
N ARG A 156 3.45 -10.65 9.26
CA ARG A 156 4.87 -10.79 8.86
C ARG A 156 5.42 -9.50 8.25
N LYS A 157 6.69 -9.23 8.58
CA LYS A 157 7.54 -8.19 7.93
C LYS A 157 8.91 -8.70 7.50
N GLN A 158 9.27 -9.92 7.90
CA GLN A 158 10.57 -10.52 7.64
C GLN A 158 10.50 -11.49 6.47
N SER A 159 11.61 -11.61 5.75
CA SER A 159 11.77 -12.56 4.65
C SER A 159 11.45 -13.99 5.08
N LEU A 160 10.78 -14.72 4.18
CA LEU A 160 10.49 -16.13 4.39
C LEU A 160 11.75 -16.99 4.25
N LYS A 161 11.74 -18.14 4.93
CA LYS A 161 12.78 -19.16 4.74
C LYS A 161 12.81 -19.60 3.27
N PRO A 162 13.99 -19.82 2.66
CA PRO A 162 14.09 -20.28 1.28
C PRO A 162 13.28 -21.54 0.98
N SER A 163 13.19 -22.47 1.94
CA SER A 163 12.38 -23.70 1.78
C SER A 163 10.90 -23.42 1.59
N VAL A 164 10.30 -22.57 2.41
CA VAL A 164 8.87 -22.19 2.33
C VAL A 164 8.59 -21.47 1.00
N ARG A 165 9.47 -20.53 0.62
CA ARG A 165 9.38 -19.83 -0.66
C ARG A 165 9.42 -20.78 -1.86
N ASN A 166 10.33 -21.75 -1.84
CA ASN A 166 10.49 -22.71 -2.93
C ASN A 166 9.24 -23.60 -3.06
N VAL A 167 8.63 -24.01 -1.95
CA VAL A 167 7.35 -24.74 -1.95
C VAL A 167 6.24 -23.89 -2.56
N GLY A 168 6.09 -22.63 -2.13
CA GLY A 168 5.10 -21.72 -2.71
C GLY A 168 5.28 -21.52 -4.23
N ALA A 169 6.52 -21.34 -4.67
CA ALA A 169 6.84 -21.22 -6.10
C ALA A 169 6.52 -22.51 -6.87
N LEU A 170 6.83 -23.67 -6.30
CA LEU A 170 6.52 -24.97 -6.88
C LEU A 170 5.00 -25.15 -7.03
N TRP A 171 4.24 -24.81 -6.01
CA TRP A 171 2.77 -24.92 -6.03
C TRP A 171 2.15 -23.96 -7.06
N ALA A 172 2.68 -22.74 -7.17
CA ALA A 172 2.28 -21.74 -8.16
C ALA A 172 2.69 -22.07 -9.61
N SER A 173 3.69 -22.94 -9.82
CA SER A 173 4.29 -23.19 -11.15
C SER A 173 3.35 -23.75 -12.21
N ASN A 174 2.26 -24.41 -11.81
CA ASN A 174 1.27 -24.96 -12.73
C ASN A 174 -0.12 -24.99 -12.09
N ALA A 175 -0.83 -23.86 -12.21
CA ALA A 175 -2.11 -23.66 -11.55
C ALA A 175 -3.18 -24.65 -12.04
N GLN A 176 -3.23 -24.96 -13.34
CA GLN A 176 -4.20 -25.94 -13.87
C GLN A 176 -4.05 -27.34 -13.27
N VAL A 177 -2.82 -27.84 -13.15
CA VAL A 177 -2.57 -29.20 -12.63
C VAL A 177 -2.71 -29.24 -11.11
N HIS A 178 -2.24 -28.20 -10.41
CA HIS A 178 -2.19 -28.18 -8.95
C HIS A 178 -3.53 -27.74 -8.30
N ALA A 179 -4.42 -27.16 -9.09
CA ALA A 179 -5.76 -26.74 -8.72
C ALA A 179 -6.51 -27.75 -7.83
N LYS A 180 -6.86 -28.91 -8.39
CA LYS A 180 -7.72 -29.89 -7.71
C LYS A 180 -7.07 -30.46 -6.44
N PRO A 181 -5.80 -30.93 -6.46
CA PRO A 181 -5.19 -31.49 -5.25
C PRO A 181 -4.95 -30.44 -4.16
N LEU A 182 -4.59 -29.19 -4.48
CA LEU A 182 -4.55 -28.11 -3.48
C LEU A 182 -5.94 -27.79 -2.92
N GLY A 183 -7.00 -27.96 -3.71
CA GLY A 183 -8.38 -27.89 -3.23
C GLY A 183 -8.68 -28.96 -2.18
N SER A 184 -8.21 -30.20 -2.39
CA SER A 184 -8.32 -31.29 -1.41
C SER A 184 -7.56 -30.99 -0.12
N LEU A 185 -6.32 -30.49 -0.23
CA LEU A 185 -5.50 -30.08 0.91
C LEU A 185 -6.17 -28.95 1.71
N ASN A 186 -6.70 -27.94 1.00
CA ASN A 186 -7.47 -26.86 1.61
C ASN A 186 -8.68 -27.40 2.38
N TRP A 187 -9.45 -28.30 1.77
CA TRP A 187 -10.61 -28.92 2.42
C TRP A 187 -10.20 -29.69 3.69
N LEU A 188 -9.10 -30.45 3.66
CA LEU A 188 -8.56 -31.14 4.82
C LEU A 188 -8.20 -30.14 5.96
N ALA A 189 -7.46 -29.08 5.63
CA ALA A 189 -7.05 -28.05 6.59
C ALA A 189 -8.25 -27.26 7.18
N MET A 190 -9.27 -27.01 6.36
CA MET A 190 -10.50 -26.35 6.77
C MET A 190 -11.34 -27.22 7.72
N ASN A 191 -11.41 -28.53 7.47
CA ASN A 191 -12.19 -29.47 8.27
C ASN A 191 -11.41 -30.09 9.44
N SER A 192 -10.18 -29.64 9.69
CA SER A 192 -9.40 -30.12 10.83
C SER A 192 -10.02 -29.70 12.16
N LYS A 193 -9.96 -30.58 13.15
CA LYS A 193 -10.34 -30.31 14.55
C LYS A 193 -9.11 -30.51 15.41
N GLN A 194 -8.82 -29.53 16.27
CA GLN A 194 -7.61 -29.55 17.11
C GLN A 194 -6.33 -29.85 16.30
N LEU A 195 -6.22 -29.22 15.11
CA LEU A 195 -5.09 -29.39 14.17
C LEU A 195 -4.98 -30.79 13.54
N VAL A 196 -6.00 -31.64 13.65
CA VAL A 196 -6.03 -32.97 13.03
C VAL A 196 -7.14 -33.04 11.99
N THR A 197 -6.82 -33.51 10.78
CA THR A 197 -7.81 -33.61 9.69
C THR A 197 -8.78 -34.78 9.88
N PRO A 198 -9.90 -34.79 9.12
CA PRO A 198 -10.58 -36.03 8.80
C PRO A 198 -9.60 -37.04 8.17
N GLU A 199 -9.96 -38.32 8.21
CA GLU A 199 -9.19 -39.36 7.55
C GLU A 199 -9.17 -39.13 6.04
N LEU A 200 -8.01 -39.33 5.42
CA LEU A 200 -7.85 -39.26 3.98
C LEU A 200 -8.64 -40.40 3.34
N SER A 201 -9.52 -40.06 2.40
CA SER A 201 -10.22 -41.08 1.60
C SER A 201 -9.23 -41.88 0.74
N GLN A 202 -9.63 -43.08 0.29
CA GLN A 202 -8.83 -43.88 -0.64
C GLN A 202 -8.40 -43.09 -1.89
N SER A 203 -9.30 -42.26 -2.44
CA SER A 203 -8.99 -41.41 -3.59
C SER A 203 -7.92 -40.35 -3.30
N MET A 204 -7.85 -39.84 -2.06
CA MET A 204 -6.83 -38.88 -1.63
C MET A 204 -5.48 -39.56 -1.39
N LEU A 205 -5.50 -40.79 -0.87
CA LEU A 205 -4.30 -41.60 -0.70
C LEU A 205 -3.66 -41.96 -2.05
N GLU A 206 -4.48 -42.21 -3.07
CA GLU A 206 -4.03 -42.55 -4.43
C GLU A 206 -3.65 -41.33 -5.29
N ASP A 207 -4.06 -40.11 -4.90
CA ASP A 207 -3.73 -38.87 -5.59
C ASP A 207 -2.26 -38.47 -5.36
N ARG A 208 -1.40 -38.87 -6.30
CA ARG A 208 0.05 -38.59 -6.26
C ARG A 208 0.40 -37.11 -6.09
N LYS A 209 -0.42 -36.19 -6.61
CA LYS A 209 -0.15 -34.75 -6.50
C LYS A 209 -0.49 -34.24 -5.11
N LEU A 210 -1.62 -34.67 -4.55
CA LEU A 210 -1.95 -34.38 -3.15
C LEU A 210 -0.88 -34.93 -2.20
N GLN A 211 -0.44 -36.18 -2.42
CA GLN A 211 0.64 -36.78 -1.62
C GLN A 211 1.95 -36.00 -1.75
N GLY A 212 2.26 -35.47 -2.94
CA GLY A 212 3.39 -34.55 -3.13
C GLY A 212 3.30 -33.30 -2.23
N PHE A 213 2.15 -32.63 -2.20
CA PHE A 213 1.96 -31.46 -1.33
C PHE A 213 1.99 -31.78 0.16
N ILE A 214 1.48 -32.95 0.56
CA ILE A 214 1.61 -33.43 1.93
C ILE A 214 3.08 -33.64 2.29
N SER A 215 3.85 -34.28 1.40
CA SER A 215 5.28 -34.50 1.58
C SER A 215 6.08 -33.18 1.64
N ASP A 216 5.72 -32.19 0.82
CA ASP A 216 6.31 -30.84 0.91
C ASP A 216 6.10 -30.23 2.32
N LEU A 217 4.88 -30.35 2.86
CA LEU A 217 4.54 -29.85 4.19
C LEU A 217 5.23 -30.64 5.32
N GLU A 218 5.37 -31.96 5.20
CA GLU A 218 6.18 -32.75 6.13
C GLU A 218 7.65 -32.32 6.09
N GLY A 219 8.20 -32.06 4.90
CA GLY A 219 9.56 -31.56 4.72
C GLY A 219 9.78 -30.16 5.32
N LEU A 220 8.75 -29.32 5.37
CA LEU A 220 8.77 -28.04 6.10
C LEU A 220 8.58 -28.21 7.62
N GLY A 221 8.22 -29.40 8.09
CA GLY A 221 7.83 -29.67 9.48
C GLY A 221 6.50 -29.03 9.86
N TYR A 222 5.61 -28.79 8.88
CA TYR A 222 4.30 -28.18 9.09
C TYR A 222 3.25 -29.20 9.52
N LEU A 223 3.43 -30.47 9.16
CA LEU A 223 2.54 -31.55 9.59
C LEU A 223 3.28 -32.88 9.68
N GLN A 224 2.58 -33.87 10.22
CA GLN A 224 2.91 -35.29 10.14
C GLN A 224 1.68 -36.09 9.70
N VAL A 225 1.88 -37.18 8.96
CA VAL A 225 0.80 -38.14 8.65
C VAL A 225 0.78 -39.26 9.68
N ILE A 226 -0.34 -39.41 10.40
CA ILE A 226 -0.57 -40.47 11.40
C ILE A 226 -1.96 -41.07 11.14
N ASP A 227 -2.06 -42.39 11.01
CA ASP A 227 -3.33 -43.11 10.78
C ASP A 227 -4.20 -42.47 9.68
N ASN A 228 -3.57 -42.19 8.53
CA ASN A 228 -4.20 -41.52 7.38
C ASN A 228 -4.84 -40.17 7.72
N ARG A 229 -4.30 -39.43 8.69
CA ARG A 229 -4.73 -38.07 9.05
C ARG A 229 -3.52 -37.15 9.04
N LEU A 230 -3.73 -35.89 8.67
CA LEU A 230 -2.70 -34.87 8.77
C LEU A 230 -2.80 -34.23 10.16
N HIS A 231 -1.70 -34.26 10.90
CA HIS A 231 -1.53 -33.60 12.18
C HIS A 231 -0.70 -32.34 11.96
N PHE A 232 -1.34 -31.18 11.87
CA PHE A 232 -0.63 -29.91 11.73
C PHE A 232 0.10 -29.57 13.02
N LYS A 233 1.31 -29.05 12.88
CA LYS A 233 2.16 -28.66 14.00
C LYS A 233 1.51 -27.56 14.86
N ASP A 234 0.93 -26.57 14.20
CA ASP A 234 0.34 -25.38 14.82
C ASP A 234 -0.72 -24.73 13.90
N ALA A 235 -1.33 -23.65 14.37
CA ALA A 235 -2.35 -22.92 13.63
C ALA A 235 -1.81 -22.25 12.36
N GLU A 236 -0.53 -21.84 12.34
CA GLU A 236 0.11 -21.22 11.17
C GLU A 236 0.31 -22.25 10.07
N ALA A 237 0.81 -23.44 10.40
CA ALA A 237 0.96 -24.54 9.46
C ALA A 237 -0.38 -24.97 8.84
N ARG A 238 -1.44 -25.03 9.67
CA ARG A 238 -2.81 -25.28 9.18
C ARG A 238 -3.29 -24.15 8.28
N PHE A 239 -3.05 -22.88 8.63
CA PHE A 239 -3.43 -21.72 7.83
C PHE A 239 -2.75 -21.74 6.46
N PHE A 240 -1.45 -22.05 6.41
CA PHE A 240 -0.68 -22.21 5.18
C PHE A 240 -1.34 -23.24 4.24
N ALA A 241 -1.65 -24.43 4.75
CA ALA A 241 -2.34 -25.49 4.00
C ALA A 241 -3.78 -25.11 3.62
N ASN A 242 -4.44 -24.25 4.40
CA ASN A 242 -5.76 -23.71 4.12
C ASN A 242 -5.75 -22.51 3.14
N GLY A 243 -4.66 -22.31 2.39
CA GLY A 243 -4.58 -21.31 1.32
C GLY A 243 -3.66 -20.14 1.62
N GLY A 244 -3.21 -19.97 2.87
CA GLY A 244 -2.26 -18.92 3.26
C GLY A 244 -0.90 -19.02 2.55
N TRP A 245 -0.58 -20.17 1.96
CA TRP A 245 0.62 -20.35 1.12
C TRP A 245 0.69 -19.34 -0.03
N LEU A 246 -0.44 -18.91 -0.60
CA LEU A 246 -0.45 -17.98 -1.73
C LEU A 246 -0.05 -16.58 -1.27
N GLU A 247 -0.55 -16.15 -0.12
CA GLU A 247 -0.20 -14.86 0.50
C GLU A 247 1.29 -14.83 0.85
N GLU A 248 1.79 -15.91 1.45
CA GLU A 248 3.22 -16.07 1.78
C GLU A 248 4.08 -16.06 0.51
N TYR A 249 3.64 -16.74 -0.55
CA TYR A 249 4.35 -16.74 -1.83
C TYR A 249 4.37 -15.35 -2.47
N VAL A 250 3.24 -14.65 -2.54
CA VAL A 250 3.16 -13.27 -3.07
C VAL A 250 4.05 -12.33 -2.27
N PHE A 251 3.98 -12.37 -0.94
CA PHE A 251 4.86 -11.60 -0.06
C PHE A 251 6.33 -11.89 -0.38
N SER A 252 6.71 -13.17 -0.54
CA SER A 252 8.09 -13.56 -0.86
C SER A 252 8.57 -13.03 -2.20
N VAL A 253 7.66 -12.89 -3.18
CA VAL A 253 7.99 -12.35 -4.50
C VAL A 253 8.23 -10.86 -4.40
N VAL A 254 7.42 -10.11 -3.64
CA VAL A 254 7.66 -8.67 -3.40
C VAL A 254 8.96 -8.47 -2.62
N ASP A 255 9.22 -9.29 -1.61
CA ASP A 255 10.46 -9.25 -0.82
C ASP A 255 11.70 -9.51 -1.70
N LEU A 256 11.63 -10.46 -2.63
CA LEU A 256 12.69 -10.67 -3.63
C LEU A 256 12.85 -9.46 -4.55
N LEU A 257 11.75 -8.86 -5.00
CA LEU A 257 11.77 -7.69 -5.87
C LEU A 257 12.33 -6.46 -5.15
N ARG A 258 12.19 -6.35 -3.83
CA ARG A 258 12.79 -5.28 -3.03
C ARG A 258 14.32 -5.23 -3.12
N HIS A 259 14.96 -6.35 -3.45
CA HIS A 259 16.41 -6.37 -3.73
C HIS A 259 16.77 -5.90 -5.15
N GLU A 260 15.78 -5.85 -6.06
CA GLU A 260 15.93 -5.33 -7.43
C GLU A 260 15.43 -3.88 -7.58
N PHE A 261 14.46 -3.48 -6.76
CA PHE A 261 13.78 -2.19 -6.75
C PHE A 261 13.96 -1.53 -5.38
N SER A 262 14.91 -0.61 -5.28
CA SER A 262 15.17 0.13 -4.04
C SER A 262 13.99 1.00 -3.61
N GLU A 263 13.08 1.30 -4.53
CA GLU A 263 11.86 2.06 -4.31
C GLU A 263 10.90 1.35 -3.35
N ILE A 264 11.00 0.02 -3.17
CA ILE A 264 10.15 -0.71 -2.21
C ILE A 264 10.66 -0.46 -0.77
N GLN A 265 10.14 0.59 -0.16
CA GLN A 265 10.55 1.09 1.15
C GLN A 265 10.02 0.30 2.36
N ASP A 266 8.84 -0.31 2.27
CA ASP A 266 8.25 -1.09 3.37
C ASP A 266 7.31 -2.17 2.82
N LEU A 267 7.21 -3.31 3.51
CA LEU A 267 6.44 -4.48 3.08
C LEU A 267 5.91 -5.24 4.30
N ALA A 268 4.65 -5.65 4.26
CA ALA A 268 4.02 -6.47 5.28
C ALA A 268 2.99 -7.44 4.70
N GLN A 269 2.83 -8.59 5.35
CA GLN A 269 1.78 -9.58 5.09
C GLN A 269 0.75 -9.57 6.23
N GLY A 270 -0.51 -9.87 5.92
CA GLY A 270 -1.60 -10.02 6.86
C GLY A 270 -1.79 -8.76 7.68
N VAL A 271 -2.02 -7.65 7.00
CA VAL A 271 -2.07 -6.31 7.54
C VAL A 271 -3.50 -5.99 7.99
N THR A 272 -3.66 -5.75 9.29
CA THR A 272 -4.92 -5.27 9.85
C THR A 272 -4.87 -3.75 10.00
N VAL A 273 -5.78 -3.07 9.31
CA VAL A 273 -5.95 -1.63 9.37
C VAL A 273 -7.26 -1.27 10.05
N LYS A 274 -7.23 -0.20 10.85
CA LYS A 274 -8.38 0.32 11.55
C LYS A 274 -8.62 1.77 11.20
N ARG A 275 -9.86 2.11 10.90
CA ARG A 275 -10.33 3.48 10.65
C ARG A 275 -11.46 3.81 11.59
N ARG A 276 -11.52 5.08 12.01
CA ARG A 276 -12.67 5.60 12.74
C ARG A 276 -13.68 6.15 11.73
N CYS A 277 -14.90 5.64 11.77
CA CYS A 277 -16.03 6.15 10.99
C CYS A 277 -17.07 6.76 11.94
N ALA A 278 -18.05 7.49 11.39
CA ALA A 278 -19.10 8.13 12.20
C ALA A 278 -19.89 7.14 13.07
N THR A 279 -20.03 5.89 12.62
CA THR A 279 -20.79 4.83 13.28
C THR A 279 -19.94 3.91 14.18
N GLY A 280 -18.64 4.17 14.30
CA GLY A 280 -17.70 3.34 15.06
C GLY A 280 -16.43 3.02 14.28
N ASP A 281 -15.59 2.16 14.84
CA ASP A 281 -14.35 1.76 14.19
C ASP A 281 -14.59 0.60 13.23
N VAL A 282 -13.96 0.66 12.05
CA VAL A 282 -13.99 -0.39 11.03
C VAL A 282 -12.60 -0.96 10.86
N GLU A 283 -12.49 -2.28 10.94
CA GLU A 283 -11.25 -3.02 10.72
C GLU A 283 -11.30 -3.77 9.38
N ASN A 284 -10.19 -3.73 8.65
CA ASN A 284 -10.02 -4.46 7.39
C ASN A 284 -8.69 -5.20 7.42
N GLU A 285 -8.68 -6.41 6.84
CA GLU A 285 -7.47 -7.18 6.59
C GLU A 285 -7.08 -7.09 5.11
N ILE A 286 -5.78 -6.93 4.89
CA ILE A 286 -5.13 -6.87 3.58
C ILE A 286 -4.02 -7.92 3.58
N ASP A 287 -4.04 -8.80 2.59
CA ASP A 287 -3.16 -9.98 2.55
C ASP A 287 -1.68 -9.59 2.41
N VAL A 288 -1.37 -8.66 1.48
CA VAL A 288 -0.03 -8.07 1.36
C VAL A 288 -0.18 -6.57 1.09
N ALA A 289 0.54 -5.76 1.86
CA ALA A 289 0.63 -4.32 1.64
C ALA A 289 2.09 -3.90 1.62
N PHE A 290 2.44 -2.98 0.73
CA PHE A 290 3.76 -2.39 0.68
C PHE A 290 3.70 -0.93 0.23
N VAL A 291 4.76 -0.18 0.49
CA VAL A 291 4.93 1.15 -0.07
C VAL A 291 6.07 1.07 -1.08
N ALA A 292 5.88 1.65 -2.26
CA ALA A 292 6.93 1.78 -3.25
C ALA A 292 6.81 3.12 -4.00
N ASN A 293 7.93 3.83 -4.19
CA ASN A 293 7.95 5.17 -4.78
C ASN A 293 6.94 6.12 -4.12
N ASN A 294 6.93 6.11 -2.78
CA ASN A 294 5.97 6.81 -1.93
C ASN A 294 4.47 6.56 -2.23
N LYS A 295 4.12 5.42 -2.86
CA LYS A 295 2.73 5.01 -3.16
C LYS A 295 2.36 3.74 -2.43
N LEU A 296 1.14 3.70 -1.91
CA LEU A 296 0.59 2.50 -1.26
C LEU A 296 0.20 1.46 -2.30
N HIS A 297 0.62 0.22 -2.09
CA HIS A 297 0.27 -0.92 -2.92
C HIS A 297 -0.41 -1.99 -2.08
N LEU A 298 -1.60 -2.40 -2.51
CA LEU A 298 -2.43 -3.40 -1.83
C LEU A 298 -2.57 -4.63 -2.72
N ILE A 299 -2.39 -5.82 -2.16
CA ILE A 299 -2.60 -7.08 -2.87
C ILE A 299 -3.59 -7.95 -2.09
N GLU A 300 -4.62 -8.41 -2.78
CA GLU A 300 -5.54 -9.45 -2.29
C GLU A 300 -5.24 -10.77 -3.02
N CYS A 301 -5.11 -11.85 -2.26
CA CYS A 301 -4.78 -13.18 -2.70
C CYS A 301 -5.99 -14.11 -2.58
N LYS A 302 -6.23 -14.94 -3.60
CA LYS A 302 -7.31 -15.92 -3.60
C LYS A 302 -6.81 -17.28 -4.07
N ALA A 303 -6.58 -18.17 -3.11
CA ALA A 303 -6.19 -19.56 -3.39
C ALA A 303 -7.38 -20.43 -3.87
N LYS A 304 -8.61 -20.04 -3.51
CA LYS A 304 -9.86 -20.72 -3.90
C LYS A 304 -10.40 -20.18 -5.23
N ARG A 305 -11.27 -20.98 -5.87
CA ARG A 305 -12.06 -20.49 -6.99
C ARG A 305 -12.94 -19.34 -6.49
N ILE A 306 -12.92 -18.24 -7.22
CA ILE A 306 -13.79 -17.10 -6.98
C ILE A 306 -15.03 -17.31 -7.85
N GLU A 307 -16.22 -17.34 -7.24
CA GLU A 307 -17.47 -17.26 -7.98
C GLU A 307 -17.69 -15.82 -8.49
N ALA A 308 -18.50 -15.64 -9.54
CA ALA A 308 -18.63 -14.32 -10.18
C ALA A 308 -19.09 -13.20 -9.23
N GLU A 309 -19.93 -13.51 -8.24
CA GLU A 309 -20.36 -12.55 -7.21
C GLU A 309 -19.22 -12.21 -6.23
N ASP A 310 -18.43 -13.19 -5.84
CA ASP A 310 -17.27 -12.99 -4.98
C ASP A 310 -16.18 -12.17 -5.68
N ALA A 311 -16.00 -12.33 -7.00
CA ALA A 311 -15.03 -11.57 -7.78
C ALA A 311 -15.39 -10.08 -7.80
N LYS A 312 -16.68 -9.78 -7.95
CA LYS A 312 -17.19 -8.40 -7.82
C LYS A 312 -16.94 -7.86 -6.42
N ALA A 313 -17.31 -8.62 -5.38
CA ALA A 313 -17.16 -8.19 -4.01
C ALA A 313 -15.69 -7.89 -3.65
N VAL A 314 -14.75 -8.74 -4.10
CA VAL A 314 -13.31 -8.53 -3.93
C VAL A 314 -12.86 -7.25 -4.63
N ALA A 315 -13.24 -7.05 -5.89
CA ALA A 315 -12.85 -5.87 -6.65
C ALA A 315 -13.39 -4.58 -6.01
N TYR A 316 -14.67 -4.55 -5.66
CA TYR A 316 -15.28 -3.41 -4.96
C TYR A 316 -14.66 -3.12 -3.59
N LYS A 317 -14.39 -4.17 -2.79
CA LYS A 317 -13.70 -4.02 -1.50
C LYS A 317 -12.33 -3.39 -1.71
N LEU A 318 -11.55 -3.92 -2.65
CA LEU A 318 -10.17 -3.50 -2.86
C LEU A 318 -10.08 -2.09 -3.47
N ASP A 319 -10.97 -1.74 -4.40
CA ASP A 319 -11.11 -0.38 -4.96
C ASP A 319 -11.37 0.64 -3.84
N ALA A 320 -12.39 0.40 -3.01
CA ALA A 320 -12.72 1.27 -1.88
C ALA A 320 -11.58 1.36 -0.84
N LEU A 321 -10.85 0.27 -0.59
CA LEU A 321 -9.70 0.30 0.31
C LEU A 321 -8.53 1.08 -0.29
N THR A 322 -8.30 0.97 -1.59
CA THR A 322 -7.19 1.67 -2.27
C THR A 322 -7.38 3.18 -2.20
N ASP A 323 -8.57 3.66 -2.56
CA ASP A 323 -8.92 5.08 -2.50
C ASP A 323 -8.81 5.64 -1.06
N ILE A 324 -9.42 4.97 -0.09
CA ILE A 324 -9.48 5.49 1.28
C ILE A 324 -8.15 5.32 2.04
N LEU A 325 -7.29 4.37 1.69
CA LEU A 325 -6.04 4.12 2.45
C LEU A 325 -4.80 4.78 1.85
N GLY A 326 -4.81 5.13 0.57
CA GLY A 326 -3.64 5.71 -0.09
C GLY A 326 -3.96 6.74 -1.18
N GLY A 327 -5.22 7.16 -1.29
CA GLY A 327 -5.65 8.19 -2.24
C GLY A 327 -5.51 7.77 -3.70
N SER A 328 -5.51 8.78 -4.58
CA SER A 328 -5.57 8.59 -6.04
C SER A 328 -4.35 7.93 -6.68
N HIS A 329 -3.24 7.80 -5.94
CA HIS A 329 -2.00 7.20 -6.45
C HIS A 329 -1.73 5.81 -5.86
N ALA A 330 -2.60 5.32 -4.98
CA ALA A 330 -2.52 3.95 -4.50
C ALA A 330 -2.85 2.96 -5.62
N ARG A 331 -2.26 1.78 -5.53
CA ARG A 331 -2.39 0.74 -6.54
C ARG A 331 -2.87 -0.56 -5.92
N ALA A 332 -3.68 -1.29 -6.66
CA ALA A 332 -4.22 -2.56 -6.22
C ALA A 332 -3.93 -3.67 -7.23
N LEU A 333 -3.74 -4.87 -6.68
CA LEU A 333 -3.52 -6.10 -7.43
C LEU A 333 -4.36 -7.23 -6.83
N VAL A 334 -5.04 -7.99 -7.67
CA VAL A 334 -5.63 -9.27 -7.29
C VAL A 334 -4.76 -10.40 -7.82
N VAL A 335 -4.32 -11.28 -6.92
CA VAL A 335 -3.62 -12.52 -7.28
C VAL A 335 -4.57 -13.70 -7.05
N SER A 336 -4.98 -14.39 -8.11
CA SER A 336 -5.86 -15.55 -8.02
C SER A 336 -5.17 -16.82 -8.48
N PHE A 337 -5.15 -17.84 -7.63
CA PHE A 337 -4.58 -19.13 -8.03
C PHE A 337 -5.42 -19.82 -9.11
N ARG A 338 -6.74 -19.60 -9.10
CA ARG A 338 -7.63 -20.13 -10.13
C ARG A 338 -7.79 -19.11 -11.26
N PRO A 339 -8.03 -19.55 -12.51
CA PRO A 339 -8.36 -18.64 -13.58
C PRO A 339 -9.67 -17.90 -13.26
N LEU A 340 -9.73 -16.63 -13.65
CA LEU A 340 -10.93 -15.80 -13.61
C LEU A 340 -11.55 -15.73 -15.00
N SER A 341 -12.85 -15.43 -15.08
CA SER A 341 -13.49 -15.21 -16.37
C SER A 341 -13.01 -13.91 -17.01
N ASP A 342 -12.97 -13.84 -18.34
CA ASP A 342 -12.57 -12.63 -19.06
C ASP A 342 -13.42 -11.41 -18.65
N ALA A 343 -14.71 -11.63 -18.37
CA ALA A 343 -15.62 -10.60 -17.91
C ALA A 343 -15.25 -10.05 -16.52
N ASP A 344 -14.79 -10.91 -15.61
CA ASP A 344 -14.34 -10.48 -14.28
C ASP A 344 -12.98 -9.79 -14.36
N VAL A 345 -12.04 -10.30 -15.17
CA VAL A 345 -10.75 -9.64 -15.41
C VAL A 345 -10.95 -8.24 -15.98
N LEU A 346 -11.79 -8.10 -17.02
CA LEU A 346 -12.07 -6.81 -17.65
C LEU A 346 -12.71 -5.83 -16.64
N ARG A 347 -13.66 -6.31 -15.82
CA ARG A 347 -14.32 -5.50 -14.81
C ARG A 347 -13.35 -5.02 -13.73
N THR A 348 -12.52 -5.91 -13.19
CA THR A 348 -11.53 -5.56 -12.16
C THR A 348 -10.52 -4.56 -12.71
N LYS A 349 -10.04 -4.77 -13.94
CA LYS A 349 -9.14 -3.80 -14.62
C LYS A 349 -9.81 -2.45 -14.90
N ALA A 350 -11.11 -2.42 -15.19
CA ALA A 350 -11.85 -1.16 -15.36
C ALA A 350 -11.93 -0.33 -14.06
N GLN A 351 -11.71 -0.93 -12.90
CA GLN A 351 -11.57 -0.24 -11.60
C GLN A 351 -10.11 0.16 -11.30
N GLY A 352 -9.19 0.03 -12.25
CA GLY A 352 -7.76 0.34 -12.05
C GLY A 352 -7.00 -0.72 -11.24
N ILE A 353 -7.60 -1.89 -11.00
CA ILE A 353 -7.00 -3.00 -10.26
C ILE A 353 -6.36 -3.98 -11.25
N GLU A 354 -5.07 -4.25 -11.10
CA GLU A 354 -4.38 -5.26 -11.92
C GLU A 354 -4.78 -6.67 -11.47
N VAL A 355 -4.70 -7.65 -12.38
CA VAL A 355 -5.08 -9.04 -12.10
C VAL A 355 -4.02 -9.99 -12.61
N LEU A 356 -3.51 -10.85 -11.72
CA LEU A 356 -2.62 -11.95 -12.06
C LEU A 356 -3.28 -13.27 -11.65
N ALA A 357 -3.63 -14.10 -12.62
CA ALA A 357 -4.43 -15.29 -12.36
C ALA A 357 -3.95 -16.56 -13.10
N GLY A 358 -4.22 -17.72 -12.51
CA GLY A 358 -3.96 -19.03 -13.12
C GLY A 358 -2.51 -19.22 -13.55
N GLU A 359 -2.28 -19.51 -14.83
CA GLU A 359 -0.96 -19.82 -15.38
C GLU A 359 0.06 -18.68 -15.23
N GLN A 360 -0.39 -17.43 -15.07
CA GLN A 360 0.51 -16.29 -14.81
C GLN A 360 1.29 -16.45 -13.51
N LEU A 361 0.79 -17.22 -12.54
CA LEU A 361 1.46 -17.41 -11.26
C LEU A 361 2.79 -18.15 -11.38
N GLY A 362 2.97 -18.97 -12.42
CA GLY A 362 4.26 -19.61 -12.71
C GLY A 362 5.36 -18.60 -13.08
N GLN A 363 4.97 -17.38 -13.49
CA GLN A 363 5.86 -16.26 -13.76
C GLN A 363 5.51 -15.03 -12.91
N LEU A 364 4.99 -15.24 -11.69
CA LEU A 364 4.48 -14.15 -10.84
C LEU A 364 5.50 -13.01 -10.67
N LYS A 365 6.76 -13.35 -10.40
CA LYS A 365 7.84 -12.35 -10.25
C LYS A 365 8.01 -11.45 -11.49
N HIS A 366 7.91 -12.02 -12.69
CA HIS A 366 8.02 -11.26 -13.94
C HIS A 366 6.85 -10.28 -14.10
N HIS A 367 5.64 -10.75 -13.86
CA HIS A 367 4.45 -9.90 -13.97
C HIS A 367 4.36 -8.83 -12.89
N MET A 368 4.72 -9.15 -11.64
CA MET A 368 4.80 -8.16 -10.57
C MET A 368 5.86 -7.09 -10.87
N ARG A 369 6.99 -7.49 -11.45
CA ARG A 369 8.00 -6.53 -11.93
C ARG A 369 7.45 -5.59 -13.01
N GLN A 370 6.67 -6.09 -13.97
CA GLN A 370 6.02 -5.24 -14.98
C GLN A 370 5.02 -4.28 -14.35
N TRP A 371 4.21 -4.77 -13.41
CA TRP A 371 3.26 -3.94 -12.67
C TRP A 371 3.97 -2.79 -11.95
N LEU A 372 5.05 -3.08 -11.22
CA LEU A 372 5.88 -2.08 -10.53
C LEU A 372 6.59 -1.12 -11.48
N SER A 373 7.04 -1.58 -12.66
CA SER A 373 7.73 -0.72 -13.63
C SER A 373 6.79 0.29 -14.31
N GLY A 374 5.47 0.06 -14.23
CA GLY A 374 4.46 1.02 -14.63
C GLY A 374 4.06 2.01 -13.53
N CYS A 375 4.80 2.06 -12.42
CA CYS A 375 4.64 3.06 -11.34
C CYS A 375 4.97 4.47 -11.80
#